data_AF-A0ABD2SDK6-F1
#
_entry.id   AF-A0ABD2SDK6-F1
#
_cell.length_a   1.000
_cell.length_b   1.000
_cell.length_c   1.000
_cell.angle_alpha   90.00
_cell.angle_beta   90.00
_cell.angle_gamma   90.00
#
_symmetry.space_group_name_H-M   'P 1'
#
loop_
_entity.id
_entity.type
_entity.pdbx_description
1 polymer ?
#
loop_
_entity_poly.entity_id
_entity_poly.type
_entity_poly.pdbx_seq_one_letter_code
_entity_poly.pdbx_strand_id
1 'polypeptide(L)'
;LKSHNQISKAKISIVRKMACWSAENATKAYLRAIKMGKSAKEPEMAEFISALAAGNNAQLMVAACAGAADSATVLALVVAAHQTGGRVICIIRSACQLIQSIESLGHNSRYVEFVTGDVNTLLMSDYREADFVLIDCNLNNCESILQRARMMGENVSVLGYNALCMDSWRCQSFNAHLLPIGKGLLVTSNKTAKKGGNLGVSGKKGKWIVKVDKCTGEEHVFRIRGKPVEA
;
A
#
# COMPACT_ATOMS: atom_id res chain seq x y z
N LEU A 1 -4.57 -32.00 -49.83
CA LEU A 1 -5.30 -31.34 -48.74
C LEU A 1 -4.62 -31.65 -47.41
N LYS A 2 -3.93 -30.65 -46.84
CA LYS A 2 -3.73 -30.34 -45.40
C LYS A 2 -2.40 -29.60 -45.23
N SER A 3 -2.46 -28.27 -45.34
CA SER A 3 -1.45 -27.39 -44.77
C SER A 3 -1.66 -27.35 -43.25
N HIS A 4 -0.65 -27.73 -42.48
CA HIS A 4 -0.63 -27.47 -41.05
C HIS A 4 0.27 -26.26 -40.80
N ASN A 5 -0.38 -25.11 -40.70
CA ASN A 5 0.22 -23.85 -40.32
C ASN A 5 0.37 -23.83 -38.79
N GLN A 6 1.57 -24.15 -38.27
CA GLN A 6 1.87 -23.97 -36.85
C GLN A 6 2.21 -22.50 -36.61
N ILE A 7 1.22 -21.74 -36.17
CA ILE A 7 1.43 -20.38 -35.66
C ILE A 7 1.94 -20.50 -34.23
N SER A 8 3.24 -20.28 -34.04
CA SER A 8 3.86 -20.12 -32.72
C SER A 8 3.30 -18.87 -32.04
N LYS A 9 2.42 -19.04 -31.06
CA LYS A 9 2.02 -17.95 -30.16
C LYS A 9 3.22 -17.58 -29.29
N ALA A 10 3.93 -16.52 -29.66
CA ALA A 10 4.90 -15.88 -28.80
C ALA A 10 4.18 -15.37 -27.55
N LYS A 11 4.43 -16.03 -26.41
CA LYS A 11 3.99 -15.59 -25.10
C LYS A 11 4.85 -14.36 -24.77
N ILE A 12 4.32 -13.16 -25.05
CA ILE A 12 4.92 -11.91 -24.59
C ILE A 12 4.81 -11.94 -23.06
N SER A 13 5.88 -12.40 -22.43
CA SER A 13 6.06 -12.28 -20.99
C SER A 13 6.31 -10.81 -20.73
N ILE A 14 5.24 -10.06 -20.42
CA ILE A 14 5.37 -8.71 -19.88
C ILE A 14 6.06 -8.90 -18.54
N VAL A 15 7.38 -8.70 -18.53
CA VAL A 15 8.14 -8.54 -17.30
C VAL A 15 7.51 -7.36 -16.58
N ARG A 16 6.73 -7.65 -15.54
CA ARG A 16 6.07 -6.65 -14.70
C ARG A 16 7.19 -5.78 -14.15
N LYS A 17 7.34 -4.58 -14.72
CA LYS A 17 8.39 -3.63 -14.38
C LYS A 17 8.29 -3.39 -12.88
N MET A 18 9.36 -3.66 -12.13
CA MET A 18 9.42 -3.32 -10.70
C MET A 18 8.97 -1.87 -10.55
N ALA A 19 7.93 -1.63 -9.76
CA ALA A 19 7.52 -0.28 -9.43
C ALA A 19 8.65 0.34 -8.60
N CYS A 20 9.53 1.10 -9.25
CA CYS A 20 10.46 1.95 -8.56
C CYS A 20 9.64 3.06 -7.89
N TRP A 21 9.93 3.33 -6.62
CA TRP A 21 9.31 4.42 -5.88
C TRP A 21 9.40 5.74 -6.67
N SER A 22 8.26 6.41 -6.84
CA SER A 22 8.15 7.72 -7.48
C SER A 22 7.91 8.81 -6.44
N ALA A 23 8.97 9.53 -6.10
CA ALA A 23 8.88 10.69 -5.19
C ALA A 23 7.94 11.77 -5.75
N GLU A 24 7.89 11.94 -7.07
CA GLU A 24 6.99 12.89 -7.71
C GLU A 24 5.51 12.51 -7.53
N ASN A 25 5.16 11.24 -7.76
CA ASN A 25 3.79 10.78 -7.54
C ASN A 25 3.39 10.87 -6.07
N ALA A 26 4.29 10.49 -5.16
CA ALA A 26 4.07 10.59 -3.72
C ALA A 26 3.76 12.04 -3.31
N THR A 27 4.60 12.99 -3.71
CA THR A 27 4.44 14.41 -3.37
C THR A 27 3.16 14.99 -3.97
N LYS A 28 2.85 14.70 -5.24
CA LYS A 28 1.62 15.19 -5.89
C LYS A 28 0.36 14.65 -5.21
N ALA A 29 0.35 13.37 -4.86
CA ALA A 29 -0.76 12.75 -4.15
C ALA A 29 -0.93 13.36 -2.74
N TYR A 30 0.16 13.49 -1.98
CA TYR A 30 0.18 14.12 -0.66
C TYR A 30 -0.45 15.53 -0.69
N LEU A 31 0.08 16.42 -1.56
CA LEU A 31 -0.41 17.80 -1.66
C LEU A 31 -1.88 17.87 -2.10
N ARG A 32 -2.32 16.91 -2.91
CA ARG A 32 -3.71 16.82 -3.34
C ARG A 32 -4.62 16.30 -2.25
N ALA A 33 -4.17 15.34 -1.45
CA ALA A 33 -4.91 14.85 -0.29
C ALA A 33 -5.14 15.98 0.73
N ILE A 34 -4.12 16.81 1.01
CA ILE A 34 -4.26 18.02 1.84
C ILE A 34 -5.39 18.93 1.32
N LYS A 35 -5.44 19.17 0.00
CA LYS A 35 -6.47 20.04 -0.61
C LYS A 35 -7.88 19.44 -0.57
N MET A 36 -7.98 18.11 -0.63
CA MET A 36 -9.27 17.41 -0.58
C MET A 36 -9.78 17.20 0.85
N GLY A 37 -8.88 17.14 1.83
CA GLY A 37 -9.19 17.09 3.26
C GLY A 37 -9.80 18.41 3.73
N LYS A 38 -11.00 18.35 4.33
CA LYS A 38 -11.69 19.53 4.90
C LYS A 38 -11.68 19.57 6.43
N SER A 39 -10.99 18.66 7.13
CA SER A 39 -11.15 18.50 8.59
C SER A 39 -9.82 18.49 9.38
N ALA A 40 -9.88 19.04 10.59
CA ALA A 40 -8.76 19.24 11.50
C ALA A 40 -8.39 18.02 12.38
N LYS A 41 -8.91 16.81 12.09
CA LYS A 41 -8.77 15.64 12.99
C LYS A 41 -7.95 14.47 12.46
N GLU A 42 -7.93 14.18 11.16
CA GLU A 42 -7.17 13.03 10.62
C GLU A 42 -6.52 13.22 9.22
N PRO A 43 -6.05 14.44 8.83
CA PRO A 43 -5.38 14.66 7.55
C PRO A 43 -4.11 13.81 7.39
N GLU A 44 -3.33 13.68 8.47
CA GLU A 44 -2.00 13.04 8.46
C GLU A 44 -2.02 11.61 7.90
N MET A 45 -3.03 10.81 8.28
CA MET A 45 -3.11 9.42 7.83
C MET A 45 -3.52 9.32 6.36
N ALA A 46 -4.54 10.08 5.96
CA ALA A 46 -5.04 10.07 4.59
C ALA A 46 -3.96 10.55 3.60
N GLU A 47 -3.23 11.59 3.99
CA GLU A 47 -2.13 12.15 3.21
C GLU A 47 -0.99 11.14 3.08
N PHE A 48 -0.58 10.51 4.18
CA PHE A 48 0.42 9.46 4.18
C PHE A 48 0.02 8.27 3.29
N ILE A 49 -1.21 7.77 3.41
CA ILE A 49 -1.73 6.66 2.60
C ILE A 49 -1.71 7.04 1.11
N SER A 50 -2.17 8.24 0.77
CA SER A 50 -2.20 8.70 -0.63
C SER A 50 -0.78 8.79 -1.22
N ALA A 51 0.17 9.32 -0.46
CA ALA A 51 1.56 9.45 -0.87
C ALA A 51 2.22 8.07 -1.06
N LEU A 52 1.97 7.15 -0.14
CA LEU A 52 2.53 5.81 -0.21
C LEU A 52 1.97 5.00 -1.38
N ALA A 53 0.65 5.03 -1.58
CA ALA A 53 0.00 4.34 -2.69
C ALA A 53 0.46 4.90 -4.05
N ALA A 54 0.45 6.23 -4.21
CA ALA A 54 0.86 6.87 -5.44
C ALA A 54 2.37 6.74 -5.71
N GLY A 55 3.19 6.83 -4.67
CA GLY A 55 4.63 6.66 -4.75
C GLY A 55 5.03 5.25 -5.16
N ASN A 56 4.28 4.23 -4.74
CA ASN A 56 4.43 2.85 -5.23
C ASN A 56 3.78 2.61 -6.60
N ASN A 57 3.23 3.64 -7.23
CA ASN A 57 2.53 3.59 -8.51
C ASN A 57 1.40 2.54 -8.54
N ALA A 58 0.67 2.38 -7.43
CA ALA A 58 -0.39 1.39 -7.30
C ALA A 58 -1.46 1.56 -8.38
N GLN A 59 -1.85 0.46 -9.02
CA GLN A 59 -2.83 0.42 -10.10
C GLN A 59 -4.16 -0.19 -9.65
N LEU A 60 -4.13 -1.17 -8.76
CA LEU A 60 -5.32 -1.81 -8.19
C LEU A 60 -5.27 -1.73 -6.66
N MET A 61 -5.96 -0.72 -6.13
CA MET A 61 -6.06 -0.43 -4.72
C MET A 61 -7.36 -1.02 -4.16
N VAL A 62 -7.26 -1.85 -3.12
CA VAL A 62 -8.42 -2.46 -2.46
C VAL A 62 -8.50 -2.01 -1.01
N ALA A 63 -9.61 -1.39 -0.63
CA ALA A 63 -9.96 -1.10 0.76
C ALA A 63 -10.91 -2.17 1.30
N ALA A 64 -10.63 -2.73 2.46
CA ALA A 64 -11.50 -3.65 3.18
C ALA A 64 -12.03 -2.98 4.46
N CYS A 65 -13.34 -2.74 4.54
CA CYS A 65 -13.94 -1.94 5.60
C CYS A 65 -14.65 -2.79 6.65
N ALA A 66 -14.48 -2.46 7.94
CA ALA A 66 -15.23 -3.12 9.02
C ALA A 66 -16.70 -2.71 9.05
N GLY A 67 -17.00 -1.49 8.61
CA GLY A 67 -18.34 -0.91 8.54
C GLY A 67 -18.56 -0.16 7.23
N ALA A 68 -19.24 1.00 7.32
CA ALA A 68 -19.24 1.95 6.22
C ALA A 68 -17.79 2.39 5.91
N ALA A 69 -17.54 2.73 4.64
CA ALA A 69 -16.25 3.23 4.19
C ALA A 69 -15.87 4.49 4.97
N ASP A 70 -14.66 4.47 5.53
CA ASP A 70 -14.06 5.66 6.08
C ASP A 70 -13.73 6.62 4.92
N SER A 71 -14.44 7.75 4.86
CA SER A 71 -14.35 8.67 3.72
C SER A 71 -12.95 9.21 3.52
N ALA A 72 -12.16 9.41 4.59
CA ALA A 72 -10.82 9.99 4.50
C ALA A 72 -9.83 9.00 3.85
N THR A 73 -9.80 7.76 4.32
CA THR A 73 -8.93 6.70 3.80
C THR A 73 -9.31 6.29 2.37
N VAL A 74 -10.60 6.16 2.05
CA VAL A 74 -11.03 5.86 0.68
C VAL A 74 -10.76 7.02 -0.26
N LEU A 75 -10.95 8.28 0.18
CA LEU A 75 -10.59 9.45 -0.62
C LEU A 75 -9.08 9.53 -0.86
N ALA A 76 -8.24 9.13 0.09
CA ALA A 76 -6.79 9.02 -0.10
C ALA A 76 -6.43 8.05 -1.24
N LEU A 77 -7.12 6.91 -1.32
CA LEU A 77 -6.94 5.97 -2.44
C LEU A 77 -7.44 6.55 -3.76
N VAL A 78 -8.55 7.30 -3.77
CA VAL A 78 -9.06 7.99 -4.97
C VAL A 78 -8.04 9.03 -5.47
N VAL A 79 -7.42 9.78 -4.54
CA VAL A 79 -6.34 10.73 -4.85
C VAL A 79 -5.15 9.99 -5.49
N ALA A 80 -4.73 8.88 -4.91
CA ALA A 80 -3.64 8.07 -5.44
C ALA A 80 -3.98 7.49 -6.83
N ALA A 81 -5.18 6.94 -7.01
CA ALA A 81 -5.68 6.42 -8.27
C ALA A 81 -5.66 7.47 -9.39
N HIS A 82 -6.10 8.69 -9.11
CA HIS A 82 -6.00 9.76 -10.09
C HIS A 82 -4.53 10.09 -10.44
N GLN A 83 -3.62 9.99 -9.48
CA GLN A 83 -2.21 10.26 -9.72
C GLN A 83 -1.53 9.17 -10.55
N THR A 84 -1.94 7.91 -10.38
CA THR A 84 -1.28 6.74 -11.00
C THR A 84 -2.02 6.19 -12.21
N GLY A 85 -3.24 6.66 -12.49
CA GLY A 85 -4.14 6.06 -13.47
C GLY A 85 -4.79 4.75 -13.00
N GLY A 86 -4.69 4.44 -11.70
CA GLY A 86 -5.25 3.24 -11.10
C GLY A 86 -6.75 3.33 -10.82
N ARG A 87 -7.26 2.32 -10.13
CA ARG A 87 -8.66 2.25 -9.65
C ARG A 87 -8.75 1.78 -8.21
N VAL A 88 -9.87 2.13 -7.57
CA VAL A 88 -10.15 1.83 -6.15
C VAL A 88 -11.34 0.91 -6.04
N ILE A 89 -11.15 -0.20 -5.34
CA ILE A 89 -12.21 -1.11 -4.93
C ILE A 89 -12.44 -0.93 -3.42
N CYS A 90 -13.69 -0.85 -2.99
CA CYS A 90 -14.05 -0.82 -1.58
C CYS A 90 -14.97 -1.98 -1.23
N ILE A 91 -14.47 -2.92 -0.43
CA ILE A 91 -15.20 -4.10 0.03
C ILE A 91 -15.96 -3.74 1.31
N ILE A 92 -17.28 -3.87 1.26
CA ILE A 92 -18.24 -3.59 2.33
C ILE A 92 -18.95 -4.89 2.74
N ARG A 93 -19.40 -5.00 4.00
CA ARG A 93 -20.01 -6.25 4.50
C ARG A 93 -21.54 -6.32 4.37
N SER A 94 -22.22 -5.19 4.24
CA SER A 94 -23.69 -5.14 4.15
C SER A 94 -24.22 -3.99 3.28
N ALA A 95 -25.44 -4.15 2.76
CA ALA A 95 -26.10 -3.13 1.95
C ALA A 95 -26.35 -1.82 2.71
N CYS A 96 -26.68 -1.88 4.01
CA CYS A 96 -26.86 -0.68 4.84
C CYS A 96 -25.57 0.14 4.94
N GLN A 97 -24.44 -0.54 5.11
CA GLN A 97 -23.12 0.11 5.15
C GLN A 97 -22.71 0.67 3.78
N LEU A 98 -23.11 0.01 2.69
CA LEU A 98 -22.87 0.50 1.33
C LEU A 98 -23.54 1.85 1.09
N ILE A 99 -24.82 1.99 1.43
CA ILE A 99 -25.55 3.25 1.27
C ILE A 99 -24.86 4.38 2.07
N GLN A 100 -24.54 4.11 3.34
CA GLN A 100 -23.82 5.07 4.19
C GLN A 100 -22.47 5.47 3.60
N SER A 101 -21.76 4.53 2.97
CA SER A 101 -20.47 4.78 2.31
C SER A 101 -20.61 5.69 1.10
N ILE A 102 -21.64 5.48 0.28
CA ILE A 102 -21.91 6.30 -0.90
C ILE A 102 -22.28 7.73 -0.47
N GLU A 103 -23.14 7.86 0.54
CA GLU A 103 -23.56 9.15 1.09
C GLU A 103 -22.37 9.91 1.70
N SER A 104 -21.53 9.23 2.49
CA SER A 104 -20.38 9.84 3.17
C SER A 104 -19.28 10.30 2.21
N LEU A 105 -19.15 9.65 1.04
CA LEU A 105 -18.20 10.04 -0.02
C LEU A 105 -18.81 11.07 -0.99
N GLY A 106 -20.14 11.21 -1.02
CA GLY A 106 -20.87 12.14 -1.88
C GLY A 106 -20.46 11.96 -3.36
N HIS A 107 -20.12 13.06 -4.04
CA HIS A 107 -19.69 13.02 -5.44
C HIS A 107 -18.42 12.19 -5.70
N ASN A 108 -17.59 11.92 -4.68
CA ASN A 108 -16.38 11.12 -4.86
C ASN A 108 -16.66 9.62 -4.95
N SER A 109 -17.85 9.17 -4.54
CA SER A 109 -18.26 7.76 -4.61
C SER A 109 -18.19 7.18 -6.04
N ARG A 110 -18.39 8.02 -7.08
CA ARG A 110 -18.29 7.62 -8.50
C ARG A 110 -16.91 7.14 -8.94
N TYR A 111 -15.87 7.41 -8.15
CA TYR A 111 -14.49 6.99 -8.42
C TYR A 111 -14.11 5.71 -7.67
N VAL A 112 -15.07 5.09 -6.98
CA VAL A 112 -14.87 3.91 -6.16
C VAL A 112 -15.83 2.82 -6.62
N GLU A 113 -15.30 1.64 -6.91
CA GLU A 113 -16.11 0.45 -7.17
C GLU A 113 -16.42 -0.23 -5.82
N PHE A 114 -17.68 -0.18 -5.40
CA PHE A 114 -18.10 -0.83 -4.17
C PHE A 114 -18.56 -2.26 -4.41
N VAL A 115 -18.07 -3.18 -3.59
CA VAL A 115 -18.44 -4.59 -3.64
C VAL A 115 -18.85 -5.07 -2.27
N THR A 116 -19.97 -5.79 -2.19
CA THR A 116 -20.44 -6.38 -0.93
C THR A 116 -20.03 -7.84 -0.85
N GLY A 117 -19.38 -8.25 0.24
CA GLY A 117 -19.05 -9.65 0.44
C GLY A 117 -18.03 -9.92 1.54
N ASP A 118 -17.61 -11.19 1.63
CA ASP A 118 -16.55 -11.61 2.55
C ASP A 118 -15.18 -11.13 2.05
N VAL A 119 -14.46 -10.41 2.90
CA VAL A 119 -13.17 -9.79 2.56
C VAL A 119 -12.14 -10.84 2.16
N ASN A 120 -12.02 -11.94 2.90
CA ASN A 120 -11.02 -12.97 2.62
C ASN A 120 -11.28 -13.65 1.27
N THR A 121 -12.52 -13.99 1.00
CA THR A 121 -12.93 -14.65 -0.25
C THR A 121 -12.64 -13.75 -1.44
N LEU A 122 -13.05 -12.48 -1.39
CA LEU A 122 -12.86 -11.53 -2.48
C LEU A 122 -11.38 -11.21 -2.74
N LEU A 123 -10.57 -11.00 -1.69
CA LEU A 123 -9.11 -10.84 -1.84
C LEU A 123 -8.46 -12.08 -2.45
N MET A 124 -8.90 -13.27 -2.05
CA MET A 124 -8.41 -14.55 -2.58
C MET A 124 -9.11 -14.99 -3.86
N SER A 125 -9.91 -14.18 -4.53
CA SER A 125 -10.50 -14.55 -5.82
C SER A 125 -10.39 -13.37 -6.77
N ASP A 126 -11.38 -12.47 -6.75
CA ASP A 126 -11.55 -11.38 -7.69
C ASP A 126 -10.42 -10.35 -7.62
N TYR A 127 -9.77 -10.21 -6.46
CA TYR A 127 -8.77 -9.16 -6.22
C TYR A 127 -7.37 -9.66 -5.86
N ARG A 128 -7.01 -10.89 -6.28
CA ARG A 128 -5.66 -11.45 -6.06
C ARG A 128 -4.53 -10.61 -6.65
N GLU A 129 -4.83 -9.83 -7.69
CA GLU A 129 -3.84 -9.00 -8.40
C GLU A 129 -3.65 -7.61 -7.79
N ALA A 130 -4.34 -7.30 -6.69
CA ALA A 130 -4.18 -6.02 -6.00
C ALA A 130 -2.71 -5.77 -5.63
N ASP A 131 -2.22 -4.59 -5.98
CA ASP A 131 -0.86 -4.16 -5.67
C ASP A 131 -0.80 -3.23 -4.45
N PHE A 132 -1.96 -2.79 -3.96
CA PHE A 132 -2.09 -2.05 -2.72
C PHE A 132 -3.37 -2.46 -1.99
N VAL A 133 -3.26 -2.83 -0.72
CA VAL A 133 -4.40 -3.26 0.10
C VAL A 133 -4.42 -2.49 1.41
N LEU A 134 -5.55 -1.86 1.71
CA LEU A 134 -5.80 -1.13 2.94
C LEU A 134 -6.90 -1.83 3.74
N ILE A 135 -6.61 -2.21 4.98
CA ILE A 135 -7.51 -3.00 5.82
C ILE A 135 -7.89 -2.18 7.05
N ASP A 136 -9.18 -2.10 7.35
CA ASP A 136 -9.66 -1.59 8.64
C ASP A 136 -9.38 -2.62 9.72
N CYS A 137 -8.51 -2.30 10.69
CA CYS A 137 -8.16 -3.22 11.75
C CYS A 137 -9.30 -3.48 12.75
N ASN A 138 -10.42 -2.76 12.65
CA ASN A 138 -11.65 -3.11 13.36
C ASN A 138 -12.38 -4.32 12.74
N LEU A 139 -11.92 -4.85 11.60
CA LEU A 139 -12.46 -6.06 11.01
C LEU A 139 -12.25 -7.27 11.94
N ASN A 140 -13.31 -8.06 12.10
CA ASN A 140 -13.17 -9.38 12.72
C ASN A 140 -12.15 -10.21 11.91
N ASN A 141 -11.27 -10.92 12.62
CA ASN A 141 -10.18 -11.70 12.01
C ASN A 141 -9.18 -10.86 11.19
N CYS A 142 -9.00 -9.57 11.51
CA CYS A 142 -8.05 -8.67 10.85
C CYS A 142 -6.65 -9.30 10.67
N GLU A 143 -6.12 -9.96 11.70
CA GLU A 143 -4.82 -10.66 11.64
C GLU A 143 -4.78 -11.70 10.50
N SER A 144 -5.83 -12.50 10.30
CA SER A 144 -5.90 -13.46 9.20
C SER A 144 -6.00 -12.76 7.84
N ILE A 145 -6.75 -11.66 7.76
CA ILE A 145 -6.92 -10.87 6.53
C ILE A 145 -5.60 -10.23 6.12
N LEU A 146 -4.90 -9.57 7.06
CA LEU A 146 -3.57 -8.99 6.86
C LEU A 146 -2.58 -10.05 6.38
N GLN A 147 -2.57 -11.22 7.02
CA GLN A 147 -1.68 -12.31 6.63
C GLN A 147 -1.95 -12.78 5.20
N ARG A 148 -3.22 -13.01 4.84
CA ARG A 148 -3.58 -13.44 3.48
C ARG A 148 -3.26 -12.38 2.44
N ALA A 149 -3.56 -11.11 2.72
CA ALA A 149 -3.28 -10.02 1.81
C ALA A 149 -1.79 -9.94 1.45
N ARG A 150 -0.90 -10.13 2.42
CA ARG A 150 0.55 -10.14 2.18
C ARG A 150 1.02 -11.31 1.32
N MET A 151 0.32 -12.44 1.40
CA MET A 151 0.64 -13.65 0.62
C MET A 151 0.11 -13.59 -0.83
N MET A 152 -0.61 -12.52 -1.22
CA MET A 152 -1.13 -12.38 -2.59
C MET A 152 -0.03 -12.12 -3.63
N GLY A 153 1.11 -11.58 -3.22
CA GLY A 153 2.27 -11.42 -4.10
C GLY A 153 3.43 -10.70 -3.45
N GLU A 154 4.61 -10.76 -4.06
CA GLU A 154 5.81 -10.13 -3.50
C GLU A 154 5.76 -8.59 -3.54
N ASN A 155 4.96 -8.02 -4.43
CA ASN A 155 4.89 -6.58 -4.69
C ASN A 155 3.67 -5.88 -4.09
N VAL A 156 2.80 -6.61 -3.36
CA VAL A 156 1.63 -5.98 -2.73
C VAL A 156 2.07 -5.14 -1.53
N SER A 157 1.59 -3.89 -1.46
CA SER A 157 1.73 -3.06 -0.26
C SER A 157 0.50 -3.24 0.61
N VAL A 158 0.65 -3.78 1.82
CA VAL A 158 -0.48 -4.00 2.73
C VAL A 158 -0.39 -3.06 3.92
N LEU A 159 -1.45 -2.30 4.17
CA LEU A 159 -1.59 -1.39 5.29
C LEU A 159 -2.82 -1.75 6.12
N GLY A 160 -2.75 -1.49 7.43
CA GLY A 160 -3.88 -1.60 8.35
C GLY A 160 -4.10 -0.27 9.07
N TYR A 161 -5.28 0.34 8.98
CA TYR A 161 -5.62 1.53 9.78
C TYR A 161 -6.46 1.14 10.99
N ASN A 162 -6.57 2.01 12.01
CA ASN A 162 -7.13 1.69 13.32
C ASN A 162 -6.35 0.58 14.07
N ALA A 163 -5.05 0.47 13.83
CA ALA A 163 -4.24 -0.65 14.29
C ALA A 163 -3.75 -0.55 15.75
N LEU A 164 -3.99 0.55 16.48
CA LEU A 164 -3.63 0.63 17.91
C LEU A 164 -4.40 -0.37 18.78
N CYS A 165 -5.52 -0.90 18.29
CA CYS A 165 -6.23 -1.99 18.96
C CYS A 165 -5.53 -3.35 18.83
N MET A 166 -4.49 -3.46 18.00
CA MET A 166 -3.68 -4.69 17.88
C MET A 166 -2.55 -4.70 18.90
N ASP A 167 -2.38 -5.85 19.57
CA ASP A 167 -1.26 -6.08 20.48
C ASP A 167 0.08 -5.96 19.74
N SER A 168 1.06 -5.30 20.36
CA SER A 168 2.39 -5.03 19.77
C SER A 168 3.13 -6.28 19.27
N TRP A 169 2.90 -7.44 19.91
CA TRP A 169 3.42 -8.75 19.49
C TRP A 169 2.89 -9.16 18.11
N ARG A 170 1.61 -8.91 17.81
CA ARG A 170 1.00 -9.22 16.51
C ARG A 170 1.67 -8.40 15.41
N CYS A 171 2.02 -7.14 15.66
CA CYS A 171 2.72 -6.31 14.67
C CYS A 171 4.11 -6.87 14.31
N GLN A 172 4.84 -7.45 15.28
CA GLN A 172 6.16 -8.05 15.05
C GLN A 172 6.11 -9.30 14.19
N SER A 173 5.09 -10.15 14.35
CA SER A 173 4.92 -11.36 13.52
C SER A 173 4.68 -11.03 12.04
N PHE A 174 4.20 -9.82 11.73
CA PHE A 174 3.94 -9.36 10.38
C PHE A 174 5.09 -8.59 9.72
N ASN A 175 6.30 -8.51 10.29
CA ASN A 175 7.36 -7.64 9.75
C ASN A 175 6.81 -6.25 9.37
N ALA A 176 5.98 -5.72 10.27
CA ALA A 176 5.18 -4.53 10.05
C ALA A 176 5.54 -3.48 11.08
N HIS A 177 5.48 -2.22 10.67
CA HIS A 177 5.73 -1.07 11.52
C HIS A 177 4.39 -0.47 11.92
N LEU A 178 4.11 -0.42 13.22
CA LEU A 178 2.99 0.33 13.75
C LEU A 178 3.42 1.77 13.94
N LEU A 179 2.85 2.67 13.14
CA LEU A 179 3.07 4.10 13.22
C LEU A 179 1.97 4.73 14.09
N PRO A 180 2.30 5.67 14.99
CA PRO A 180 1.34 6.37 15.84
C PRO A 180 0.59 7.47 15.06
N ILE A 181 0.10 7.16 13.87
CA ILE A 181 -0.64 8.07 13.01
C ILE A 181 -2.14 7.76 13.15
N GLY A 182 -2.95 8.76 13.47
CA GLY A 182 -4.37 8.60 13.82
C GLY A 182 -4.58 7.55 14.91
N LYS A 183 -5.53 6.62 14.73
CA LYS A 183 -5.75 5.48 15.63
C LYS A 183 -4.80 4.28 15.39
N GLY A 184 -3.63 4.54 14.80
CA GLY A 184 -2.62 3.53 14.48
C GLY A 184 -2.67 3.13 13.02
N LEU A 185 -1.50 3.21 12.38
CA LEU A 185 -1.30 2.77 11.01
C LEU A 185 -0.23 1.69 10.97
N LEU A 186 -0.63 0.47 10.68
CA LEU A 186 0.25 -0.65 10.43
C LEU A 186 0.73 -0.61 8.98
N VAL A 187 2.03 -0.52 8.76
CA VAL A 187 2.64 -0.55 7.43
C VAL A 187 3.48 -1.82 7.30
N THR A 188 3.09 -2.72 6.41
CA THR A 188 3.83 -3.97 6.20
C THR A 188 5.00 -3.74 5.25
N SER A 189 6.17 -4.28 5.58
CA SER A 189 7.29 -4.33 4.65
C SER A 189 7.23 -5.66 3.92
N ASN A 190 6.85 -5.62 2.63
CA ASN A 190 6.88 -6.78 1.74
C ASN A 190 8.25 -7.02 1.11
N LYS A 191 9.26 -6.24 1.49
CA LYS A 191 10.64 -6.65 1.26
C LYS A 191 10.85 -7.90 2.11
N THR A 192 10.94 -9.06 1.46
CA THR A 192 11.98 -10.00 1.84
C THR A 192 13.26 -9.17 1.89
N ALA A 193 13.63 -8.66 3.06
CA ALA A 193 15.01 -8.59 3.39
C ALA A 193 15.49 -10.00 3.05
N LYS A 194 16.24 -10.14 1.94
CA LYS A 194 17.05 -11.34 1.75
C LYS A 194 17.59 -11.62 3.13
N LYS A 195 17.22 -12.76 3.71
CA LYS A 195 17.79 -13.25 4.96
C LYS A 195 19.27 -13.22 4.66
N GLY A 196 19.92 -12.13 5.04
CA GLY A 196 21.34 -11.95 4.87
C GLY A 196 21.86 -13.10 5.67
N GLY A 197 22.49 -14.04 4.97
CA GLY A 197 23.10 -15.20 5.59
C GLY A 197 23.90 -14.73 6.80
N ASN A 198 24.01 -15.63 7.78
CA ASN A 198 24.91 -15.57 8.93
C ASN A 198 25.75 -14.29 8.99
N LEU A 199 25.76 -13.62 10.15
CA LEU A 199 26.88 -12.76 10.55
C LEU A 199 28.18 -13.59 10.62
N GLY A 200 28.61 -14.14 9.49
CA GLY A 200 29.97 -14.47 9.18
C GLY A 200 30.62 -13.15 8.84
N VAL A 201 31.44 -12.71 9.79
CA VAL A 201 32.54 -11.78 9.60
C VAL A 201 33.15 -12.02 8.21
N SER A 202 32.88 -11.12 7.27
CA SER A 202 33.56 -11.07 5.97
C SER A 202 33.43 -9.64 5.44
N GLY A 203 34.56 -8.94 5.47
CA GLY A 203 34.63 -7.49 5.46
C GLY A 203 34.30 -6.85 4.12
N LYS A 204 33.30 -5.97 4.11
CA LYS A 204 33.26 -4.79 3.23
C LYS A 204 32.75 -3.60 4.05
N LYS A 205 33.67 -2.72 4.43
CA LYS A 205 33.40 -1.47 5.17
C LYS A 205 32.51 -0.57 4.30
N GLY A 206 31.20 -0.61 4.51
CA GLY A 206 30.30 0.39 3.95
C GLY A 206 30.44 1.69 4.73
N LYS A 207 30.55 2.82 4.03
CA LYS A 207 30.57 4.14 4.67
C LYS A 207 29.13 4.62 4.82
N TRP A 208 28.78 5.06 6.03
CA TRP A 208 27.50 5.68 6.32
C TRP A 208 27.62 7.18 6.12
N ILE A 209 26.64 7.77 5.46
CA ILE A 209 26.51 9.22 5.33
C ILE A 209 25.19 9.62 5.97
N VAL A 210 25.27 10.55 6.91
CA VAL A 210 24.12 11.23 7.49
C VAL A 210 24.03 12.60 6.84
N LYS A 211 22.87 12.92 6.26
CA LYS A 211 22.58 14.24 5.73
C LYS A 211 21.42 14.82 6.52
N VAL A 212 21.67 15.95 7.17
CA VAL A 212 20.64 16.70 7.89
C VAL A 212 20.13 17.79 6.96
N ASP A 213 18.83 17.79 6.69
CA ASP A 213 18.19 18.86 5.96
C ASP A 213 18.17 20.13 6.82
N LYS A 214 18.71 21.23 6.28
CA LYS A 214 18.92 22.47 7.05
C LYS A 214 17.63 23.23 7.35
N CYS A 215 16.56 22.97 6.61
CA CYS A 215 15.30 23.69 6.72
C CYS A 215 14.29 22.93 7.60
N THR A 216 14.33 21.60 7.58
CA THR A 216 13.38 20.73 8.29
C THR A 216 13.98 20.06 9.53
N GLY A 217 15.31 19.92 9.59
CA GLY A 217 16.00 19.16 10.64
C GLY A 217 15.93 17.64 10.46
N GLU A 218 15.34 17.15 9.36
CA GLU A 218 15.24 15.71 9.09
C GLU A 218 16.61 15.09 8.81
N GLU A 219 16.87 13.91 9.42
CA GLU A 219 18.09 13.14 9.20
C GLU A 219 17.86 12.03 8.17
N HIS A 220 18.59 12.10 7.06
CA HIS A 220 18.60 11.04 6.06
C HIS A 220 19.90 10.23 6.13
N VAL A 221 19.77 8.92 6.39
CA VAL A 221 20.90 8.00 6.54
C VAL A 221 21.05 7.13 5.29
N PHE A 222 22.18 7.24 4.61
CA PHE A 222 22.50 6.49 3.40
C PHE A 222 23.68 5.55 3.63
N ARG A 223 23.54 4.29 3.17
CA ARG A 223 24.65 3.32 3.15
C ARG A 223 25.25 3.24 1.76
N ILE A 224 26.47 3.75 1.59
CA ILE A 224 27.19 3.63 0.32
C ILE A 224 27.91 2.28 0.29
N ARG A 225 27.71 1.54 -0.81
CA ARG A 225 28.47 0.34 -1.13
C ARG A 225 29.29 0.62 -2.39
N GLY A 226 30.60 0.77 -2.25
CA GLY A 226 31.51 0.98 -3.37
C GLY A 226 32.92 0.48 -3.06
N LYS A 227 33.63 -0.01 -4.08
CA LYS A 227 35.09 -0.14 -4.06
C LYS A 227 35.69 1.22 -4.45
N PRO A 228 36.83 1.62 -3.89
CA PRO A 228 37.49 2.85 -4.30
C PRO A 228 37.85 2.74 -5.80
N VAL A 229 37.46 3.76 -6.57
CA VAL A 229 38.10 4.08 -7.84
C VAL A 229 39.24 4.99 -7.44
N GLU A 230 40.46 4.48 -7.46
CA GLU A 230 41.66 5.30 -7.32
C GLU A 230 41.82 6.12 -8.61
N ALA A 231 42.14 7.39 -8.43
CA ALA A 231 42.50 8.34 -9.48
C ALA A 231 43.99 8.22 -9.80
#